data_AF-A0A210PC37-F1
#
_entry.id   AF-A0A210PC37-F1
#
_cell.length_a   1.000
_cell.length_b   1.000
_cell.length_c   1.000
_cell.angle_alpha   90.00
_cell.angle_beta   90.00
_cell.angle_gamma   90.00
#
_symmetry.space_group_name_H-M   'P 1'
#
loop_
_entity.id
_entity.type
_entity.pdbx_description
1 polymer ?
#
loop_
_entity_poly.entity_id
_entity_poly.type
_entity_poly.pdbx_seq_one_letter_code
_entity_poly.pdbx_strand_id
1 'polypeptide(L)'
;MSEKQPPKDLDEVILSDEQGNKEVYKILFTFDSDDYGKSYVFLYPKASEDSDEIEIQAFSFTPDQNGDVDAGELDPIEDPEEWDMVQEVLNTFTSDEE
;
A
#
# COMPACT_ATOMS: atom_id res chain seq x y z
N MET A 1 -18.52 26.11 16.22
CA MET A 1 -18.56 24.66 15.94
C MET A 1 -17.67 24.47 14.75
N SER A 2 -16.36 24.31 14.97
CA SER A 2 -15.44 24.02 13.87
C SER A 2 -15.50 22.53 13.64
N GLU A 3 -15.78 22.15 12.39
CA GLU A 3 -15.77 20.79 11.88
C GLU A 3 -14.59 20.02 12.49
N LYS A 4 -14.91 18.88 13.10
CA LYS A 4 -13.93 17.84 13.38
C LYS A 4 -13.41 17.38 12.01
N GLN A 5 -12.25 17.88 11.59
CA GLN A 5 -11.49 17.17 10.56
C GLN A 5 -11.24 15.76 11.11
N PRO A 6 -11.68 14.69 10.43
CA PRO A 6 -11.14 13.38 10.72
C PRO A 6 -9.62 13.42 10.49
N PRO A 7 -8.83 12.61 11.21
CA PRO A 7 -7.41 12.47 10.88
C PRO A 7 -7.34 12.08 9.41
N LYS A 8 -6.44 12.73 8.64
CA LYS A 8 -6.22 12.46 7.20
C LYS A 8 -6.33 10.96 6.94
N ASP A 9 -7.40 10.58 6.27
CA ASP A 9 -7.65 9.27 5.68
C ASP A 9 -6.48 8.97 4.72
N LEU A 10 -5.44 8.32 5.22
CA LEU A 10 -4.31 7.75 4.46
C LEU A 10 -4.76 6.45 3.78
N ASP A 11 -5.99 6.45 3.26
CA ASP A 11 -6.68 5.29 2.71
C ASP A 11 -6.45 5.17 1.21
N GLU A 12 -5.98 6.24 0.54
CA GLU A 12 -5.80 6.28 -0.91
C GLU A 12 -4.48 6.97 -1.31
N VAL A 13 -3.73 6.35 -2.20
CA VAL A 13 -2.51 6.92 -2.80
C VAL A 13 -2.70 7.13 -4.28
N ILE A 14 -2.14 8.23 -4.80
CA ILE A 14 -2.18 8.54 -6.24
C ILE A 14 -0.81 8.24 -6.82
N LEU A 15 -0.71 7.16 -7.58
CA LEU A 15 0.53 6.79 -8.25
C LEU A 15 0.53 7.35 -9.66
N SER A 16 1.68 7.87 -10.08
CA SER A 16 1.90 8.37 -11.43
C SER A 16 2.90 7.45 -12.12
N ASP A 17 2.48 6.79 -13.20
CA ASP A 17 3.34 5.93 -13.99
C ASP A 17 4.30 6.75 -14.89
N GLU A 18 5.34 6.13 -15.46
CA GLU A 18 6.33 6.79 -16.34
C GLU A 18 5.69 7.48 -17.58
N GLN A 19 4.47 7.08 -17.92
CA GLN A 19 3.67 7.66 -19.01
C GLN A 19 2.90 8.93 -18.60
N GLY A 20 2.96 9.34 -17.32
CA GLY A 20 2.21 10.48 -16.77
C GLY A 20 0.73 10.18 -16.48
N ASN A 21 0.34 8.90 -16.52
CA ASN A 21 -1.00 8.45 -16.12
C ASN A 21 -1.08 8.42 -14.60
N LYS A 22 -2.08 9.08 -14.04
CA LYS A 22 -2.36 9.06 -12.60
C LYS A 22 -3.44 8.05 -12.31
N GLU A 23 -3.13 7.05 -11.50
CA GLU A 23 -4.07 6.06 -11.04
C GLU A 23 -4.23 6.14 -9.52
N VAL A 24 -5.46 5.97 -9.06
CA VAL A 24 -5.78 6.03 -7.63
C VAL A 24 -5.84 4.62 -7.11
N TYR A 25 -5.05 4.36 -6.09
CA TYR A 25 -5.00 3.09 -5.39
C TYR A 25 -5.49 3.29 -3.97
N LYS A 26 -6.15 2.27 -3.42
CA LYS A 26 -6.53 2.24 -2.02
C LYS A 26 -5.57 1.38 -1.22
N ILE A 27 -5.09 1.91 -0.10
CA ILE A 27 -4.28 1.17 0.85
C ILE A 27 -5.19 0.21 1.60
N LEU A 28 -4.88 -1.09 1.52
CA LEU A 28 -5.47 -2.11 2.39
C LEU A 28 -4.81 -2.07 3.76
N PHE A 29 -3.48 -2.14 3.77
CA PHE A 29 -2.68 -2.22 4.98
C PHE A 29 -1.22 -1.88 4.71
N THR A 30 -0.52 -1.39 5.73
CA THR A 30 0.92 -1.12 5.70
C THR A 30 1.61 -1.81 6.87
N PHE A 31 2.80 -2.35 6.66
CA PHE A 31 3.63 -2.87 7.74
C PHE A 31 5.09 -2.44 7.59
N ASP A 32 5.78 -2.26 8.71
CA ASP A 32 7.22 -2.06 8.74
C ASP A 32 7.93 -3.43 8.81
N SER A 33 9.04 -3.54 8.10
CA SER A 33 9.96 -4.66 8.25
C SER A 33 11.27 -4.16 8.84
N ASP A 34 11.51 -4.55 10.09
CA ASP A 34 12.76 -4.28 10.79
C ASP A 34 13.95 -4.98 10.10
N ASP A 35 13.70 -6.10 9.40
CA ASP A 35 14.72 -6.89 8.72
C ASP A 35 15.32 -6.14 7.51
N TYR A 36 14.47 -5.48 6.74
CA TYR A 36 14.88 -4.69 5.57
C TYR A 36 15.06 -3.19 5.88
N GLY A 37 14.57 -2.73 7.04
CA GLY A 37 14.55 -1.31 7.39
C GLY A 37 13.67 -0.48 6.45
N LYS A 38 12.69 -1.12 5.81
CA LYS A 38 11.74 -0.52 4.85
C LYS A 38 10.32 -0.80 5.31
N SER A 39 9.37 -0.03 4.77
CA SER A 39 7.95 -0.28 4.97
C SER A 39 7.35 -0.87 3.70
N TYR A 40 6.32 -1.68 3.88
CA TYR A 40 5.58 -2.31 2.80
C TYR A 40 4.12 -1.89 2.87
N VAL A 41 3.51 -1.73 1.71
CA VAL A 41 2.12 -1.33 1.55
C VAL A 41 1.41 -2.29 0.61
N PHE A 42 0.25 -2.77 1.03
CA PHE A 42 -0.71 -3.46 0.18
C PHE A 42 -1.75 -2.47 -0.28
N LEU A 43 -1.99 -2.46 -1.58
CA LEU A 43 -2.93 -1.56 -2.21
C LEU A 43 -3.61 -2.22 -3.40
N TYR A 44 -4.79 -1.74 -3.76
CA TYR A 44 -5.52 -2.18 -4.95
C TYR A 44 -6.00 -0.98 -5.74
N PRO A 45 -6.12 -1.08 -7.07
CA PRO A 45 -6.61 0.00 -7.89
C PRO A 45 -8.05 0.31 -7.47
N LYS A 46 -8.33 1.60 -7.17
CA LYS A 46 -9.69 2.05 -6.83
C LYS A 46 -10.69 1.72 -7.93
N ALA A 47 -10.23 1.64 -9.18
CA ALA A 47 -11.04 1.20 -10.32
C ALA A 47 -11.59 -0.23 -10.16
N SER A 48 -10.89 -1.09 -9.40
CA SER A 48 -11.31 -2.45 -9.10
C SER A 48 -12.08 -2.58 -7.78
N GLU A 49 -12.35 -1.47 -7.06
CA GLU A 49 -13.17 -1.50 -5.83
C GLU A 49 -14.58 -2.07 -6.06
N ASP A 50 -15.17 -1.77 -7.22
CA ASP A 50 -16.49 -2.27 -7.64
C ASP A 50 -16.40 -3.58 -8.45
N SER A 51 -15.19 -4.13 -8.66
CA SER A 51 -15.00 -5.39 -9.38
C SER A 51 -15.12 -6.58 -8.43
N ASP A 52 -15.68 -7.68 -8.93
CA ASP A 52 -15.70 -8.96 -8.20
C ASP A 52 -14.28 -9.54 -7.98
N GLU A 53 -13.29 -9.06 -8.76
CA GLU A 53 -11.89 -9.45 -8.68
C GLU A 53 -11.02 -8.22 -8.34
N ILE A 54 -10.60 -8.12 -7.08
CA ILE A 54 -9.68 -7.07 -6.61
C ILE A 54 -8.25 -7.60 -6.74
N GLU A 55 -7.44 -6.97 -7.59
CA GLU A 55 -6.01 -7.28 -7.72
C GLU A 55 -5.23 -6.53 -6.63
N ILE A 56 -4.82 -7.26 -5.59
CA ILE A 56 -3.97 -6.74 -4.53
C ILE A 56 -2.52 -6.66 -5.04
N GLN A 57 -1.92 -5.49 -4.96
CA GLN A 57 -0.53 -5.24 -5.27
C GLN A 57 0.23 -4.86 -3.99
N ALA A 58 1.49 -5.28 -3.91
CA ALA A 58 2.37 -4.95 -2.80
C ALA A 58 3.58 -4.16 -3.31
N PHE A 59 3.87 -3.06 -2.62
CA PHE A 59 5.02 -2.21 -2.90
C PHE A 59 5.81 -1.96 -1.62
N SER A 60 7.10 -1.74 -1.78
CA SER A 60 7.95 -1.22 -0.71
C SER A 60 8.01 0.30 -0.79
N PHE A 61 8.14 0.97 0.34
CA PHE A 61 8.34 2.40 0.41
C PHE A 61 9.28 2.75 1.54
N THR A 62 10.00 3.84 1.35
CA THR A 62 10.82 4.43 2.41
C THR A 62 10.07 5.66 2.94
N PRO A 63 9.62 5.66 4.20
CA PRO A 63 8.99 6.84 4.77
C PRO A 63 9.99 8.01 4.73
N ASP A 64 9.57 9.13 4.13
CA ASP A 64 10.38 10.36 4.13
C ASP A 64 10.52 10.90 5.57
N GLN A 65 11.35 11.94 5.78
CA GLN A 65 11.54 12.63 7.06
C GLN A 65 10.23 13.07 7.74
N ASN A 66 9.11 13.19 7.00
CA ASN A 66 7.79 13.51 7.54
C ASN A 66 6.91 12.27 7.86
N GLY A 67 7.39 11.05 7.58
CA GLY A 67 6.67 9.79 7.82
C GLY A 67 5.42 9.60 6.96
N ASP A 68 5.34 10.32 5.84
CA ASP A 68 4.14 10.40 5.00
C ASP A 68 4.30 9.43 3.81
N VAL A 69 3.37 8.46 3.69
CA VAL A 69 3.43 7.42 2.66
C VAL A 69 2.94 7.94 1.30
N ASP A 70 2.10 9.00 1.29
CA ASP A 70 1.57 9.63 0.08
C ASP A 70 2.64 10.38 -0.74
N ALA A 71 3.75 10.73 -0.11
CA ALA A 71 4.88 11.42 -0.74
C ALA A 71 6.05 10.49 -1.08
N GLY A 72 5.95 9.21 -0.70
CA GLY A 72 7.00 8.21 -0.94
C GLY A 72 6.96 7.70 -2.38
N GLU A 73 8.13 7.53 -2.99
CA GLU A 73 8.25 6.66 -4.17
C GLU A 73 7.93 5.23 -3.72
N LEU A 74 6.90 4.64 -4.33
CA LEU A 74 6.59 3.23 -4.14
C LEU A 74 7.44 2.41 -5.11
N ASP A 75 8.27 1.55 -4.57
CA ASP A 75 9.15 0.68 -5.35
C ASP A 75 8.57 -0.74 -5.41
N PRO A 76 8.48 -1.34 -6.60
CA PRO A 76 8.04 -2.72 -6.74
C PRO A 76 9.00 -3.66 -6.01
N ILE A 77 8.45 -4.71 -5.42
CA ILE A 77 9.23 -5.71 -4.71
C ILE A 77 9.76 -6.71 -5.74
N GLU A 78 11.02 -6.55 -6.14
CA GLU A 78 11.68 -7.44 -7.10
C GLU A 78 12.35 -8.65 -6.43
N ASP A 79 12.65 -8.54 -5.14
CA ASP A 79 13.34 -9.58 -4.37
C ASP A 79 12.37 -10.70 -3.97
N PRO A 80 12.65 -11.97 -4.32
CA PRO A 80 11.75 -13.08 -4.04
C PRO A 80 11.64 -13.39 -2.54
N GLU A 81 12.69 -13.13 -1.76
CA GLU A 81 12.67 -13.29 -0.30
C GLU A 81 11.78 -12.24 0.38
N GLU A 82 11.82 -10.99 -0.10
CA GLU A 82 10.90 -9.93 0.34
C GLU A 82 9.46 -10.28 -0.03
N TRP A 83 9.25 -10.77 -1.26
CA TRP A 83 7.93 -11.17 -1.74
C TRP A 83 7.35 -12.33 -0.92
N ASP A 84 8.15 -13.33 -0.56
CA ASP A 84 7.71 -14.47 0.26
C ASP A 84 7.20 -13.99 1.63
N MET A 85 7.92 -13.08 2.29
CA MET A 85 7.47 -12.47 3.55
C MET A 85 6.14 -11.72 3.38
N VAL A 86 6.05 -10.88 2.35
CA VAL A 86 4.87 -10.08 2.05
C VAL A 86 3.67 -10.98 1.76
N GLN A 87 3.88 -12.06 1.00
CA GLN A 87 2.85 -13.07 0.75
C GLN A 87 2.44 -13.81 2.03
N GLU A 88 3.37 -14.16 2.92
CA GLU A 88 3.07 -14.79 4.21
C GLU A 88 2.19 -13.89 5.09
N VAL A 89 2.53 -12.59 5.17
CA VAL A 89 1.73 -11.59 5.89
C VAL A 89 0.36 -11.45 5.24
N LEU A 90 0.30 -11.27 3.92
CA LEU A 90 -0.96 -11.14 3.18
C LEU A 90 -1.87 -12.36 3.39
N ASN A 91 -1.33 -13.57 3.22
CA ASN A 91 -2.06 -14.82 3.43
C ASN A 91 -2.55 -14.96 4.87
N THR A 92 -1.79 -14.49 5.86
CA THR A 92 -2.23 -14.49 7.26
C THR A 92 -3.44 -13.58 7.45
N PHE A 93 -3.47 -12.42 6.82
CA PHE A 93 -4.60 -11.48 6.89
C PHE A 93 -5.81 -11.93 6.08
N THR A 94 -5.62 -12.57 4.92
CA THR A 94 -6.73 -13.03 4.05
C THR A 94 -7.25 -14.42 4.42
N SER A 95 -6.44 -15.25 5.09
CA SER A 95 -6.85 -16.59 5.56
C SER A 95 -7.52 -16.58 6.93
N ASP A 96 -7.55 -15.47 7.67
CA ASP A 96 -8.23 -15.38 8.97
C ASP A 96 -9.78 -15.33 8.86
N GLU A 97 -10.33 -15.45 7.64
CA GLU A 97 -11.78 -15.55 7.40
C GLU A 97 -12.35 -16.99 7.33
N GLU A 98 -11.65 -18.02 7.83
CA GLU A 98 -12.22 -19.37 8.06
C GLU A 98 -12.20 -19.86 9.52
#